data_AF-A0A2P4Y6W2-F1
#
_entry.id   AF-A0A2P4Y6W2-F1
#
_cell.length_a   1.000
_cell.length_b   1.000
_cell.length_c   1.000
_cell.angle_alpha   90.00
_cell.angle_beta   90.00
_cell.angle_gamma   90.00
#
_symmetry.space_group_name_H-M   'P 1'
#
loop_
_entity.id
_entity.type
_entity.pdbx_description
1 polymer ?
#
loop_
_entity_poly.entity_id
_entity_poly.type
_entity_poly.pdbx_seq_one_letter_code
_entity_poly.pdbx_strand_id
1 'polypeptide(L)' 'MVWPPRSPDCNAIENVWSVLAARVYAHGRQYRTIDQLEGAILVAWDSIEQEYLLKLVESMPRRCLAVIKQKGDLAKY' A
#
# COMPACT_ATOMS: atom_id res chain seq x y z
N MET A 1 -17.71 7.61 6.82
CA MET A 1 -17.36 6.48 5.93
C MET A 1 -17.41 5.22 6.76
N VAL A 2 -18.20 4.21 6.37
CA VAL A 2 -18.29 2.93 7.09
C VAL A 2 -17.27 1.98 6.46
N TRP A 3 -16.33 1.49 7.26
CA TRP A 3 -15.34 0.51 6.82
C TRP A 3 -15.86 -0.90 7.09
N PRO A 4 -16.11 -1.73 6.06
CA PRO A 4 -16.55 -3.09 6.28
C PRO A 4 -15.43 -3.93 6.92
N PRO A 5 -15.75 -4.78 7.91
CA PRO A 5 -14.77 -5.67 8.51
C PRO A 5 -14.19 -6.64 7.46
N ARG A 6 -12.89 -6.95 7.57
CA ARG A 6 -12.15 -7.86 6.68
C ARG A 6 -12.05 -7.42 5.21
N SER A 7 -12.04 -6.12 4.91
CA SER A 7 -11.84 -5.60 3.55
C SER A 7 -10.50 -4.86 3.39
N PRO A 8 -9.34 -5.54 3.48
CA PRO A 8 -8.04 -4.90 3.21
C PRO A 8 -7.94 -4.40 1.77
N ASP A 9 -8.66 -5.06 0.86
CA ASP A 9 -8.96 -4.70 -0.53
C ASP A 9 -9.48 -3.26 -0.72
N CYS A 10 -10.19 -2.75 0.29
CA CYS A 10 -10.69 -1.38 0.31
C CYS A 10 -9.65 -0.38 0.84
N ASN A 11 -8.44 -0.82 1.21
CA ASN A 11 -7.40 0.01 1.81
C ASN A 11 -6.27 0.30 0.83
N ALA A 12 -6.29 1.51 0.29
CA ALA A 12 -5.23 2.00 -0.58
C ALA A 12 -3.84 1.88 0.08
N ILE A 13 -3.75 1.98 1.42
CA ILE A 13 -2.48 1.98 2.16
C ILE A 13 -1.71 0.67 2.04
N GLU A 14 -2.39 -0.48 1.81
CA GLU A 14 -1.70 -1.78 1.65
C GLU A 14 -0.75 -1.78 0.45
N ASN A 15 -1.11 -1.02 -0.60
CA ASN A 15 -0.24 -0.84 -1.77
C ASN A 15 0.97 0.02 -1.43
N VAL A 16 0.78 1.05 -0.60
CA VAL A 16 1.86 1.92 -0.12
C VAL A 16 2.83 1.10 0.73
N TRP A 17 2.33 0.26 1.65
CA TRP A 17 3.17 -0.64 2.45
C TRP A 17 3.98 -1.61 1.59
N SER A 18 3.35 -2.19 0.56
CA SER A 18 4.03 -3.08 -0.38
C SER A 18 5.17 -2.39 -1.13
N VAL A 19 4.94 -1.16 -1.63
CA VAL A 19 5.97 -0.35 -2.30
C VAL A 19 7.09 0.03 -1.33
N LEU A 20 6.74 0.42 -0.11
CA LEU A 20 7.70 0.81 0.92
C LEU A 20 8.63 -0.37 1.25
N ALA A 21 8.06 -1.55 1.50
CA ALA A 21 8.85 -2.77 1.75
C ALA A 21 9.76 -3.12 0.56
N ALA A 22 9.24 -3.06 -0.66
CA ALA A 22 10.02 -3.34 -1.87
C ALA A 22 11.22 -2.39 -2.03
N ARG A 23 11.06 -1.11 -1.69
CA ARG A 23 12.13 -0.10 -1.75
C ARG A 23 13.14 -0.25 -0.61
N VAL A 24 12.66 -0.48 0.61
CA VAL A 24 13.51 -0.67 1.79
C VAL A 24 14.42 -1.89 1.61
N TYR A 25 13.92 -2.98 1.05
CA TYR A 25 14.68 -4.23 0.86
C TYR A 25 15.18 -4.43 -0.58
N ALA A 26 15.15 -3.37 -1.40
CA ALA A 26 15.61 -3.44 -2.78
C ALA A 26 17.05 -3.99 -2.87
N HIS A 27 17.30 -4.80 -3.91
CA HIS A 27 18.60 -5.44 -4.14
C HIS A 27 19.09 -6.33 -2.98
N GLY A 28 18.17 -6.87 -2.17
CA GLY A 28 18.49 -7.76 -1.06
C GLY A 28 19.12 -7.06 0.14
N ARG A 29 19.01 -5.73 0.23
CA ARG A 29 19.55 -4.94 1.34
C ARG A 29 19.08 -5.47 2.69
N GLN A 30 19.99 -5.58 3.64
CA GLN A 30 19.73 -6.01 5.02
C GLN A 30 20.19 -4.93 6.00
N TYR A 31 19.56 -4.88 7.17
CA TYR A 31 19.84 -3.90 8.22
C TYR A 31 20.30 -4.61 9.49
N ARG A 32 21.30 -4.06 10.17
CA ARG A 32 21.86 -4.66 11.40
C ARG A 32 21.35 -4.00 12.67
N THR A 33 20.78 -2.80 12.56
CA THR A 33 20.22 -2.04 13.69
C THR A 33 18.86 -1.46 13.31
N ILE A 34 18.07 -1.12 14.32
CA ILE A 34 16.77 -0.46 14.16
C ILE A 34 16.96 0.91 13.50
N ASP A 35 17.90 1.72 13.97
CA ASP A 35 18.17 3.06 13.41
C ASP A 35 18.47 3.04 11.90
N GLN A 36 19.20 2.03 11.42
CA GLN A 36 19.48 1.87 9.99
C GLN A 36 18.21 1.56 9.20
N LEU A 37 17.35 0.69 9.75
CA LEU A 37 16.08 0.35 9.13
C LEU A 37 15.11 1.55 9.14
N GLU A 38 15.02 2.28 10.26
CA GLU A 38 14.19 3.48 10.37
C GLU A 38 14.62 4.56 9.37
N GLY A 39 15.92 4.85 9.28
CA GLY A 39 16.44 5.80 8.30
C GLY A 39 16.12 5.40 6.86
N ALA A 40 16.21 4.11 6.54
CA ALA A 40 15.86 3.62 5.21
C ALA A 40 14.36 3.67 4.92
N ILE A 41 13.51 3.44 5.92
CA ILE A 41 12.06 3.60 5.81
C ILE A 41 11.71 5.05 5.49
N LEU A 42 12.32 6.02 6.18
CA LEU A 42 12.08 7.45 5.93
C LEU A 42 12.50 7.86 4.51
N VAL A 43 13.69 7.43 4.06
CA VAL A 43 14.16 7.69 2.69
C VAL A 43 13.23 7.04 1.66
N ALA A 44 12.80 5.79 1.91
CA ALA A 44 11.89 5.10 1.01
C ALA A 44 10.52 5.79 0.96
N TRP A 45 10.03 6.29 2.09
CA TRP A 45 8.78 7.04 2.19
C TRP A 45 8.84 8.35 1.40
N ASP A 46 9.89 9.15 1.60
CA ASP A 46 10.07 10.44 0.92
C ASP A 46 10.25 10.28 -0.60
N SER A 47 10.71 9.11 -1.05
CA SER A 47 10.82 8.81 -2.48
C SER A 47 9.48 8.46 -3.15
N ILE A 48 8.39 8.26 -2.39
CA ILE A 48 7.08 7.93 -2.96
C ILE A 48 6.48 9.19 -3.57
N GLU A 49 6.30 9.18 -4.89
CA GLU A 49 5.73 10.31 -5.61
C GLU A 49 4.27 10.55 -5.23
N GLN A 50 3.92 11.82 -5.02
CA GLN A 50 2.54 12.21 -4.73
C GLN A 50 1.56 11.75 -5.82
N GLU A 51 1.99 11.72 -7.09
CA GLU A 51 1.18 11.25 -8.21
C GLU A 51 0.77 9.78 -8.05
N TYR A 52 1.67 8.94 -7.54
CA TYR A 52 1.35 7.54 -7.24
C TYR A 52 0.27 7.44 -6.16
N LEU A 53 0.38 8.24 -5.09
CA LEU A 53 -0.62 8.28 -4.02
C LEU A 53 -1.99 8.75 -4.53
N LEU A 54 -2.02 9.77 -5.40
CA LEU A 54 -3.26 10.25 -6.02
C LEU A 54 -3.92 9.16 -6.87
N LYS A 55 -3.15 8.46 -7.72
CA LYS A 55 -3.65 7.34 -8.52
C LYS A 55 -4.25 6.23 -7.68
N LEU A 56 -3.66 5.93 -6.52
CA LEU A 56 -4.21 4.95 -5.58
C LEU A 56 -5.57 5.40 -5.04
N VAL A 57 -5.70 6.66 -4.61
CA VAL A 57 -6.97 7.22 -4.13
C VAL A 57 -8.02 7.22 -5.25
N GLU A 58 -7.67 7.65 -6.46
CA GLU A 58 -8.56 7.64 -7.62
C GLU A 58 -9.01 6.23 -8.04
N SER A 59 -8.22 5.20 -7.71
CA SER A 59 -8.60 3.81 -7.99
C SER A 59 -9.69 3.27 -7.05
N MET A 60 -9.88 3.89 -5.88
CA MET A 60 -10.76 3.38 -4.82
C MET A 60 -12.21 3.13 -5.25
N PRO A 61 -12.88 4.04 -6.00
CA PRO A 61 -14.23 3.77 -6.47
C PRO A 61 -14.32 2.50 -7.33
N ARG A 62 -13.33 2.27 -8.21
CA ARG A 62 -13.27 1.04 -9.02
C ARG A 62 -13.08 -0.20 -8.16
N ARG A 63 -12.25 -0.11 -7.12
CA ARG A 63 -12.00 -1.22 -6.18
C ARG A 63 -13.25 -1.60 -5.40
N CYS A 64 -13.94 -0.60 -4.84
CA CYS A 64 -15.21 -0.80 -4.14
C CYS A 64 -16.26 -1.44 -5.06
N LEU A 65 -16.38 -0.98 -6.31
CA LEU A 65 -17.30 -1.56 -7.28
C LEU A 65 -16.98 -3.03 -7.59
N ALA A 66 -15.70 -3.39 -7.65
CA ALA A 66 -15.28 -4.77 -7.83
C ALA A 66 -15.61 -5.65 -6.61
N VAL A 67 -15.44 -5.17 -5.37
CA VAL A 67 -15.93 -5.90 -4.16
C VAL A 67 -17.44 -6.14 -4.26
N ILE A 68 -18.21 -5.10 -4.63
CA ILE A 68 -19.66 -5.19 -4.77
C ILE A 68 -20.05 -6.24 -5.83
N LYS A 69 -19.39 -6.25 -6.99
CA LYS A 69 -19.62 -7.25 -8.04
C LYS A 69 -19.31 -8.67 -7.58
N GLN A 70 -18.34 -8.82 -6.69
CA GLN A 70 -17.99 -10.11 -6.08
C GLN A 70 -18.82 -10.45 -4.84
N LYS A 71 -19.88 -9.68 -4.56
CA LYS A 71 -20.78 -9.88 -3.41
C LYS A 71 -20.03 -9.93 -2.06
N GLY A 72 -18.93 -9.19 -1.96
CA GLY A 72 -18.09 -9.15 -0.76
C GLY A 72 -16.97 -10.20 -0.70
N ASP A 73 -16.79 -11.00 -1.74
CA ASP A 73 -15.64 -11.91 -1.86
C ASP A 73 -14.37 -11.17 -2.35
N LEU A 74 -13.21 -11.81 -2.18
CA LEU A 74 -11.88 -11.29 -2.49
C LEU A 74 -11.79 -10.81 -3.93
N ALA A 75 -11.51 -9.52 -4.11
CA ALA A 75 -11.34 -8.97 -5.44
C ALA A 75 -9.86 -8.76 -5.77
N LYS A 76 -9.48 -9.11 -7.01
CA LYS A 76 -8.12 -8.88 -7.51
C LYS A 76 -7.98 -7.42 -7.96
N TYR A 77 -6.90 -6.77 -7.56
CA TYR A 77 -6.56 -5.38 -7.88
C TYR A 77 -5.11 -5.21 -8.28
#